data_AF-A0A5C6EAE3-F1
#
_entry.id   AF-A0A5C6EAE3-F1
#
_cell.length_a   1.000
_cell.length_b   1.000
_cell.length_c   1.000
_cell.angle_alpha   90.00
_cell.angle_beta   90.00
_cell.angle_gamma   90.00
#
_symmetry.space_group_name_H-M   'P 1'
#
loop_
_entity.id
_entity.type
_entity.pdbx_description
1 polymer ?
#
loop_
_entity_poly.entity_id
_entity_poly.type
_entity_poly.pdbx_seq_one_letter_code
_entity_poly.pdbx_strand_id
1 'polypeptide(L)'
;MSNESKILPTVSTSGLEALASSMLAPRSQSRLDELLRRNSEGELSQDEVAELDALLEQVDELNLLKARAEYTLRQQSDTGAP
;
A
#
# COMPACT_ATOMS: atom_id res chain seq x y z
N MET A 1 -4.20 3.58 -24.52
CA MET A 1 -5.53 3.04 -24.17
C MET A 1 -5.32 1.76 -23.37
N SER A 2 -6.24 1.42 -22.47
CA SER A 2 -6.19 0.34 -21.45
C SER A 2 -5.67 0.74 -20.06
N ASN A 3 -6.36 1.70 -19.43
CA ASN A 3 -6.37 1.86 -17.96
C ASN A 3 -7.36 0.86 -17.29
N GLU A 4 -8.02 0.00 -18.07
CA GLU A 4 -9.03 -0.96 -17.61
C GLU A 4 -8.45 -2.07 -16.72
N SER A 5 -7.15 -2.37 -16.85
CA SER A 5 -6.47 -3.43 -16.09
C SER A 5 -6.19 -3.08 -14.61
N LYS A 6 -6.59 -1.89 -14.14
CA LYS A 6 -6.31 -1.41 -12.76
C LYS A 6 -7.54 -1.36 -11.86
N ILE A 7 -8.72 -1.65 -12.40
CA ILE A 7 -9.96 -1.74 -11.62
C ILE A 7 -9.98 -3.11 -10.93
N LEU A 8 -10.49 -3.16 -9.70
CA LEU A 8 -10.73 -4.41 -8.97
C LEU A 8 -12.24 -4.76 -9.02
N PRO A 9 -12.82 -5.09 -10.20
CA PRO A 9 -14.27 -5.15 -10.39
C PRO A 9 -14.95 -6.29 -9.63
N THR A 10 -14.20 -7.31 -9.21
CA THR A 10 -14.71 -8.47 -8.48
C THR A 10 -14.70 -8.31 -6.97
N VAL A 11 -14.16 -7.22 -6.44
CA VAL A 11 -14.08 -6.96 -4.99
C VAL A 11 -15.32 -6.18 -4.55
N SER A 12 -15.95 -6.62 -3.45
CA SER A 12 -17.09 -5.92 -2.84
C SER A 12 -16.68 -4.52 -2.34
N THR A 13 -17.64 -3.61 -2.18
CA THR A 13 -17.40 -2.28 -1.58
C THR A 13 -16.68 -2.38 -0.24
N SER A 14 -17.13 -3.28 0.66
CA SER A 14 -16.48 -3.53 1.94
C SER A 14 -15.04 -4.08 1.82
N GLY A 15 -14.77 -4.88 0.79
CA GLY A 15 -13.44 -5.39 0.50
C GLY A 15 -12.52 -4.27 -0.02
N LEU A 16 -13.04 -3.39 -0.88
CA LEU A 16 -12.30 -2.22 -1.36
C LEU A 16 -12.00 -1.23 -0.22
N GLU A 17 -12.92 -1.02 0.70
CA GLU A 17 -12.69 -0.20 1.90
C GLU A 17 -11.60 -0.81 2.80
N ALA A 18 -11.61 -2.14 2.98
CA ALA A 18 -10.56 -2.84 3.71
C ALA A 18 -9.19 -2.73 3.01
N LEU A 19 -9.16 -2.77 1.68
CA LEU A 19 -7.93 -2.57 0.90
C LEU A 19 -7.44 -1.12 0.96
N ALA A 20 -8.34 -0.14 0.86
CA ALA A 20 -8.03 1.29 0.97
C ALA A 20 -7.51 1.67 2.36
N SER A 21 -7.91 0.94 3.40
CA SER A 21 -7.43 1.12 4.79
C SER A 21 -6.28 0.18 5.16
N SER A 22 -5.78 -0.62 4.22
CA SER A 22 -4.69 -1.57 4.49
C SER A 22 -3.41 -0.86 4.95
N MET A 23 -2.68 -1.55 5.81
CA MET A 23 -1.41 -1.10 6.39
C MET A 23 -0.46 -2.29 6.49
N LEU A 24 0.84 -2.01 6.63
CA LEU A 24 1.80 -3.03 7.03
C LEU A 24 1.36 -3.67 8.35
N ALA A 25 1.69 -4.96 8.50
CA ALA A 25 1.52 -5.63 9.79
C ALA A 25 2.27 -4.86 10.88
N PRO A 26 1.74 -4.76 12.13
CA PRO A 26 2.34 -3.94 13.17
C PRO A 26 3.83 -4.21 13.40
N ARG A 27 4.24 -5.48 13.34
CA ARG A 27 5.65 -5.88 13.47
C ARG A 27 6.52 -5.32 12.35
N SER A 28 6.04 -5.37 11.10
CA SER A 28 6.77 -4.84 9.94
C SER A 28 6.83 -3.31 9.99
N GLN A 29 5.74 -2.65 10.41
CA GLN A 29 5.75 -1.20 10.60
C GLN A 29 6.75 -0.78 11.69
N SER A 30 6.73 -1.41 12.86
CA SER A 30 7.70 -1.10 13.92
C SER A 30 9.15 -1.36 13.49
N ARG A 31 9.39 -2.38 12.66
CA ARG A 31 10.71 -2.66 12.12
C ARG A 31 11.15 -1.60 11.11
N LEU A 32 10.24 -1.18 10.22
CA LEU A 32 10.48 -0.09 9.27
C LEU A 32 10.81 1.22 10.01
N ASP A 33 10.05 1.57 11.03
CA ASP A 33 10.26 2.79 11.83
C ASP A 33 11.66 2.80 12.48
N GLU A 34 12.10 1.66 13.04
CA GLU A 34 13.42 1.54 13.65
C GLU A 34 14.55 1.62 12.61
N LEU A 35 14.39 0.97 11.46
CA LEU A 35 15.39 1.02 10.38
C LEU A 35 15.51 2.43 9.79
N LEU A 36 14.40 3.15 9.63
CA LEU A 36 14.41 4.55 9.18
C LEU A 36 15.13 5.46 10.19
N ARG A 37 14.87 5.28 11.48
CA ARG A 37 15.56 6.01 12.56
C ARG A 37 17.08 5.80 12.46
N ARG A 38 17.53 4.54 12.40
CA ARG A 38 18.95 4.19 12.32
C ARG A 38 19.59 4.55 10.98
N ASN A 39 18.83 4.55 9.88
CA ASN A 39 19.29 5.03 8.57
C ASN A 39 19.68 6.51 8.65
N SER A 40 18.87 7.33 9.33
CA SER A 40 19.16 8.76 9.51
C SER A 40 20.43 9.03 10.33
N GLU A 41 20.82 8.06 11.17
CA GLU A 41 22.04 8.07 11.99
C GLU A 41 23.25 7.49 11.23
N GLY A 42 23.04 6.88 10.05
CA GLY A 42 24.08 6.23 9.26
C GLY A 42 24.53 4.87 9.82
N GLU A 43 23.73 4.25 10.68
CA GLU A 43 24.11 3.07 11.49
C GLU A 43 23.60 1.74 10.93
N LEU A 44 23.19 1.69 9.66
CA LEU A 44 22.69 0.46 9.05
C LEU A 44 23.83 -0.38 8.47
N SER A 45 23.81 -1.66 8.79
CA SER A 45 24.56 -2.67 8.05
C SER A 45 23.97 -2.91 6.64
N GLN A 46 24.73 -3.57 5.76
CA GLN A 46 24.24 -3.90 4.41
C GLN A 46 22.96 -4.76 4.44
N ASP A 47 22.87 -5.72 5.36
CA ASP A 47 21.69 -6.56 5.51
C ASP A 47 20.47 -5.74 5.96
N GLU A 48 20.68 -4.76 6.83
CA GLU A 48 19.61 -3.87 7.30
C GLU A 48 19.16 -2.86 6.25
N VAL A 49 20.07 -2.43 5.36
CA VAL A 49 19.70 -1.63 4.18
C VAL A 49 18.83 -2.46 3.24
N ALA A 50 19.19 -3.71 2.96
CA ALA A 50 18.38 -4.59 2.13
C ALA A 50 17.00 -4.88 2.75
N GLU A 51 16.94 -5.04 4.09
CA GLU A 51 15.67 -5.18 4.81
C GLU A 51 14.81 -3.91 4.71
N LEU A 52 15.43 -2.73 4.87
CA LEU A 52 14.75 -1.45 4.73
C LEU A 52 14.16 -1.28 3.33
N ASP A 53 14.94 -1.57 2.28
CA ASP A 53 14.49 -1.49 0.89
C ASP A 53 13.29 -2.41 0.64
N ALA A 54 13.33 -3.65 1.14
CA ALA A 54 12.23 -4.61 0.99
C ALA A 54 10.96 -4.18 1.75
N LEU A 55 11.09 -3.49 2.88
CA LEU A 55 9.95 -2.94 3.61
C LEU A 55 9.35 -1.73 2.89
N LEU A 56 10.18 -0.86 2.31
CA LEU A 56 9.73 0.27 1.50
C LEU A 56 8.99 -0.20 0.24
N GLU A 57 9.49 -1.22 -0.44
CA GLU A 57 8.80 -1.83 -1.59
C GLU A 57 7.40 -2.35 -1.21
N GLN A 58 7.27 -2.98 -0.04
CA GLN A 58 5.96 -3.40 0.46
C GLN A 58 5.01 -2.21 0.74
N VAL A 59 5.54 -1.10 1.27
CA VAL A 59 4.75 0.13 1.47
C VAL A 59 4.27 0.69 0.14
N ASP A 60 5.13 0.71 -0.88
CA ASP A 60 4.78 1.20 -2.21
C ASP A 60 3.69 0.36 -2.86
N GLU A 61 3.79 -0.97 -2.78
CA GLU A 61 2.74 -1.89 -3.26
C GLU A 61 1.41 -1.67 -2.51
N LEU A 62 1.46 -1.49 -1.19
CA LEU A 62 0.26 -1.17 -0.41
C LEU A 62 -0.35 0.18 -0.83
N ASN A 63 0.46 1.21 -1.02
CA ASN A 63 -0.02 2.52 -1.47
C ASN A 63 -0.68 2.44 -2.85
N LEU A 64 -0.08 1.67 -3.77
CA LEU A 64 -0.65 1.43 -5.09
C LEU A 64 -1.99 0.68 -5.01
N LEU A 65 -2.07 -0.34 -4.15
CA LEU A 65 -3.29 -1.11 -3.92
C LEU A 65 -4.40 -0.24 -3.32
N LYS A 66 -4.06 0.61 -2.34
CA LYS A 66 -4.99 1.58 -1.73
C LYS A 66 -5.52 2.56 -2.76
N ALA A 67 -4.64 3.15 -3.57
CA ALA A 67 -5.03 4.08 -4.64
C ALA A 67 -5.97 3.41 -5.66
N ARG A 68 -5.72 2.14 -6.03
CA ARG A 68 -6.61 1.38 -6.91
C ARG A 68 -7.96 1.09 -6.27
N ALA A 69 -7.98 0.76 -4.98
CA ALA A 69 -9.20 0.50 -4.23
C ALA A 69 -10.06 1.76 -4.12
N GLU A 70 -9.46 2.89 -3.73
CA GLU A 70 -10.13 4.20 -3.67
C GLU A 70 -10.67 4.63 -5.03
N TYR A 71 -9.88 4.44 -6.10
CA TYR A 71 -10.31 4.76 -7.45
C TYR A 71 -11.50 3.90 -7.89
N THR A 72 -11.47 2.59 -7.59
CA THR A 72 -12.57 1.67 -7.89
C THR A 72 -13.84 2.02 -7.12
N LEU A 73 -13.72 2.39 -5.83
CA LEU A 73 -14.83 2.85 -5.01
C LEU A 73 -15.51 4.10 -5.58
N ARG A 74 -14.71 5.08 -6.03
CA ARG A 74 -15.22 6.30 -6.68
C ARG A 74 -15.98 5.96 -7.96
N GLN A 75 -15.44 5.10 -8.82
CA GLN A 75 -16.12 4.69 -10.05
C GLN A 75 -17.43 3.92 -9.81
N GLN A 76 -17.48 3.05 -8.80
CA GLN A 76 -18.71 2.34 -8.43
C GLN A 76 -19.79 3.30 -7.92
N SER A 77 -19.38 4.36 -7.21
CA SER A 77 -20.28 5.40 -6.70
C SER A 77 -20.82 6.28 -7.84
N ASP A 78 -19.97 6.64 -8.80
CA ASP A 78 -20.35 7.44 -9.97
C ASP A 78 -21.26 6.67 -10.96
N THR A 79 -21.12 5.34 -11.04
CA THR A 79 -21.98 4.48 -11.88
C THR A 79 -23.36 4.23 -11.25
N GLY A 80 -23.56 4.63 -9.99
CA GLY A 80 -24.83 4.50 -9.25
C GLY A 80 -25.74 5.73 -9.30
N ALA A 81 -25.41 6.78 -10.08
CA ALA A 81 -26.27 7.96 -10.24
C ALA A 81 -27.40 7.71 -11.27
N PRO A 82 -28.64 8.16 -11.01
CA PRO A 82 -29.86 7.82 -11.77
C PRO A 82 -29.90 8.34 -13.21
#